data_AF-A0A934BG54-F1
#
_entry.id   AF-A0A934BG54-F1
#
_cell.length_a   1.000
_cell.length_b   1.000
_cell.length_c   1.000
_cell.angle_alpha   90.00
_cell.angle_beta   90.00
_cell.angle_gamma   90.00
#
_symmetry.space_group_name_H-M   'P 1'
#
loop_
_entity.id
_entity.type
_entity.pdbx_description
1 polymer ?
#
loop_
_entity_poly.entity_id
_entity_poly.type
_entity_poly.pdbx_seq_one_letter_code
_entity_poly.pdbx_strand_id
1 'polypeptide(L)'
;VRQGIVWIEGGRAGIALWNFSDLYKKLDNKSSFEVEFNLKIDSSRKDIDAIPLAVRIEDANVDRWETSVLSAKIDEPLTIKIDPVIVGKSGAVNVTVFPIHSTDYIGVTQGDAKLFAVQKGFVYNYAKAIGITFLKFLLIISIAVTGSTYLSAPISIVSALVVFLCGHILDFVKDFSLVIQRYDVHEHALPAALKKPNIFLVYLDYLVKKPLEWFSVILPDFKRFDSLKFLLKGINIPWETVGVSVGYTALYAGICLFIASVIFKKREFF
;
A
#
# COMPACT_ATOMS: atom_id res chain seq x y z
N VAL A 1 1.64 -17.59 -5.52
CA VAL A 1 0.40 -18.22 -5.03
C VAL A 1 -0.68 -17.15 -5.00
N ARG A 2 -1.78 -17.30 -5.75
CA ARG A 2 -2.90 -16.34 -5.72
C ARG A 2 -3.50 -16.40 -4.31
N GLN A 3 -3.30 -15.36 -3.50
CA GLN A 3 -3.89 -15.27 -2.16
C GLN A 3 -5.38 -14.93 -2.34
N GLY A 4 -6.23 -15.94 -2.27
CA GLY A 4 -7.68 -15.77 -2.17
C GLY A 4 -8.06 -15.22 -0.79
N ILE A 5 -9.15 -14.47 -0.72
CA ILE A 5 -9.75 -14.03 0.54
C ILE A 5 -10.37 -15.26 1.21
N VAL A 6 -10.01 -15.51 2.47
CA VAL A 6 -10.61 -16.58 3.29
C VAL A 6 -11.66 -15.95 4.18
N TRP A 7 -12.88 -16.47 4.12
CA TRP A 7 -14.00 -16.01 4.94
C TRP A 7 -14.11 -16.86 6.21
N ILE A 8 -14.23 -16.19 7.35
CA ILE A 8 -14.31 -16.81 8.67
C ILE A 8 -15.62 -16.36 9.32
N GLU A 9 -16.45 -17.34 9.67
CA GLU A 9 -17.70 -17.13 10.41
C GLU A 9 -17.42 -16.94 11.90
N GLY A 10 -18.21 -16.06 12.54
CA GLY A 10 -18.11 -15.78 13.96
C GLY A 10 -18.69 -16.88 14.85
N GLY A 11 -18.68 -16.65 16.16
CA GLY A 11 -19.14 -17.66 17.13
C GLY A 11 -18.11 -18.77 17.38
N ARG A 12 -16.81 -18.47 17.20
CA ARG A 12 -15.66 -19.39 17.37
C ARG A 12 -15.56 -20.53 16.35
N ALA A 13 -16.29 -20.47 15.24
CA ALA A 13 -16.20 -21.47 14.18
C ALA A 13 -14.84 -21.43 13.45
N GLY A 14 -14.18 -20.28 13.39
CA GLY A 14 -12.83 -20.14 12.85
C GLY A 14 -12.07 -18.95 13.44
N ILE A 15 -10.75 -18.95 13.23
CA ILE A 15 -9.83 -17.97 13.80
C ILE A 15 -8.84 -17.52 12.73
N ALA A 16 -8.63 -16.22 12.60
CA ALA A 16 -7.52 -15.67 11.82
C ALA A 16 -6.29 -15.52 12.72
N LEU A 17 -5.18 -16.16 12.36
CA LEU A 17 -3.94 -16.15 13.11
C LEU A 17 -2.81 -15.57 12.25
N TRP A 18 -2.16 -14.53 12.76
CA TRP A 18 -0.91 -14.00 12.21
C TRP A 18 0.21 -14.16 13.23
N ASN A 19 1.35 -14.66 12.76
CA ASN A 19 2.56 -14.79 13.56
C ASN A 19 3.59 -13.76 13.08
N PHE A 20 4.01 -12.88 14.00
CA PHE A 20 5.09 -11.93 13.78
C PHE A 20 6.29 -12.33 14.61
N SER A 21 7.40 -12.67 13.96
CA SER A 21 8.68 -13.02 14.60
C SER A 21 9.74 -11.93 14.38
N ASP A 22 10.83 -11.98 15.14
CA ASP A 22 11.99 -11.07 15.03
C ASP A 22 11.73 -9.58 15.39
N LEU A 23 10.79 -9.29 16.28
CA LEU A 23 10.41 -7.92 16.64
C LEU A 23 11.54 -7.08 17.23
N TYR A 24 12.45 -7.68 18.01
CA TYR A 24 13.58 -6.99 18.64
C TYR A 24 14.83 -6.86 17.76
N LYS A 25 14.92 -7.62 16.67
CA LYS A 25 16.06 -7.48 15.74
C LYS A 25 16.06 -6.13 15.03
N LYS A 26 14.90 -5.46 14.99
CA LYS A 26 14.65 -4.28 14.15
C LYS A 26 14.44 -2.97 14.93
N LEU A 27 14.26 -2.97 16.25
CA LEU A 27 14.12 -1.73 17.03
C LEU A 27 14.39 -1.88 18.54
N ASP A 28 14.76 -0.74 19.13
CA ASP A 28 15.16 -0.54 20.53
C ASP A 28 14.06 -0.96 21.54
N ASN A 29 14.47 -1.50 22.69
CA ASN A 29 13.66 -2.26 23.67
C ASN A 29 12.55 -1.44 24.39
N LYS A 30 12.19 -0.25 23.89
CA LYS A 30 11.25 0.72 24.48
C LYS A 30 10.23 1.30 23.50
N SER A 31 10.14 0.79 22.27
CA SER A 31 9.12 1.22 21.30
C SER A 31 7.79 0.53 21.56
N SER A 32 6.70 1.30 21.59
CA SER A 32 5.34 0.75 21.49
C SER A 32 5.11 0.27 20.06
N PHE A 33 4.44 -0.86 19.90
CA PHE A 33 4.07 -1.39 18.59
C PHE A 33 2.59 -1.13 18.31
N GLU A 34 2.23 -0.97 17.05
CA GLU A 34 0.85 -0.81 16.60
C GLU A 34 0.57 -1.84 15.51
N VAL A 35 -0.53 -2.59 15.65
CA VAL A 35 -1.03 -3.49 14.60
C VAL A 35 -2.19 -2.81 13.89
N GLU A 36 -2.09 -2.69 12.58
CA GLU A 36 -3.17 -2.25 11.71
C GLU A 36 -3.77 -3.46 11.00
N PHE A 37 -5.09 -3.62 11.09
CA PHE A 37 -5.86 -4.63 10.41
C PHE A 37 -6.72 -3.99 9.33
N ASN A 38 -6.57 -4.46 8.09
CA ASN A 38 -7.43 -4.08 6.97
C ASN A 38 -8.31 -5.27 6.57
N LEU A 39 -9.31 -5.56 7.39
CA LEU A 39 -10.17 -6.73 7.24
C LEU A 39 -11.41 -6.36 6.44
N LYS A 40 -11.87 -7.29 5.62
CA LYS A 40 -13.20 -7.18 5.02
C LYS A 40 -14.22 -7.70 6.02
N ILE A 41 -15.31 -6.97 6.17
CA ILE A 41 -16.33 -7.27 7.17
C ILE A 41 -17.65 -7.44 6.43
N ASP A 42 -18.38 -8.49 6.77
CA ASP A 42 -19.72 -8.74 6.24
C ASP A 42 -20.63 -9.27 7.38
N SER A 43 -21.92 -8.98 7.32
CA SER A 43 -22.89 -9.48 8.30
C SER A 43 -24.19 -9.86 7.60
N SER A 44 -24.79 -10.96 8.05
CA SER A 44 -26.16 -11.31 7.63
C SER A 44 -27.24 -10.38 8.20
N ARG A 45 -26.88 -9.52 9.16
CA ARG A 45 -27.79 -8.50 9.72
C ARG A 45 -27.79 -7.27 8.82
N LYS A 46 -28.99 -6.76 8.49
CA LYS A 46 -29.15 -5.52 7.74
C LYS A 46 -28.75 -4.31 8.60
N ASP A 47 -28.09 -3.33 7.98
CA ASP A 47 -27.76 -2.00 8.53
C ASP A 47 -26.86 -2.01 9.78
N ILE A 48 -25.68 -2.63 9.67
CA ILE A 48 -24.64 -2.56 10.71
C ILE A 48 -23.40 -1.85 10.18
N ASP A 49 -23.05 -0.72 10.79
CA ASP A 49 -21.84 0.05 10.45
C ASP A 49 -20.56 -0.53 11.09
N ALA A 50 -20.70 -1.32 12.15
CA ALA A 50 -19.58 -1.90 12.88
C ALA A 50 -19.89 -3.26 13.54
N ILE A 51 -18.92 -4.18 13.44
CA ILE A 51 -19.00 -5.52 14.02
C ILE A 51 -18.03 -5.63 15.20
N PRO A 52 -18.45 -6.20 16.34
CA PRO A 52 -17.54 -6.44 17.44
C PRO A 52 -16.62 -7.63 17.14
N LEU A 53 -15.32 -7.35 17.01
CA LEU A 53 -14.25 -8.31 16.84
C LEU A 53 -13.51 -8.52 18.15
N ALA A 54 -13.25 -9.78 18.49
CA ALA A 54 -12.32 -10.12 19.55
C ALA A 54 -10.91 -10.24 18.96
N VAL A 55 -10.01 -9.39 19.45
CA VAL A 55 -8.59 -9.44 19.08
C VAL A 55 -7.80 -9.90 20.28
N ARG A 56 -7.11 -11.03 20.13
CA ARG A 56 -6.23 -11.60 21.14
C ARG A 56 -4.79 -11.45 20.68
N ILE A 57 -3.97 -10.83 21.50
CA ILE A 57 -2.54 -10.69 21.30
C ILE A 57 -1.86 -11.57 22.35
N GLU A 58 -1.01 -12.50 21.92
CA GLU A 58 -0.27 -13.42 22.80
C GLU A 58 1.22 -13.40 22.43
N ASP A 59 2.10 -13.51 23.43
CA ASP A 59 3.51 -13.79 23.17
C ASP A 59 3.64 -15.25 22.73
N ALA A 60 4.40 -15.51 21.66
CA ALA A 60 4.57 -16.86 21.13
C ALA A 60 5.23 -17.83 22.13
N ASN A 61 5.97 -17.33 23.12
CA ASN A 61 6.73 -18.15 24.07
C ASN A 61 6.31 -17.97 25.54
N VAL A 62 5.45 -17.00 25.84
CA VAL A 62 4.97 -16.74 27.21
C VAL A 62 3.44 -16.81 27.18
N ASP A 63 2.83 -17.55 28.10
CA ASP A 63 1.37 -17.66 28.25
C ASP A 63 0.76 -16.37 28.84
N ARG A 64 1.08 -15.24 28.20
CA ARG A 64 0.58 -13.92 28.51
C ARG A 64 -0.16 -13.42 27.29
N TRP A 65 -1.46 -13.24 27.45
CA TRP A 65 -2.34 -12.79 26.40
C TRP A 65 -3.18 -11.61 26.88
N GLU A 66 -3.50 -10.72 25.96
CA GLU A 66 -4.49 -9.66 26.14
C GLU A 66 -5.59 -9.87 25.12
N THR A 67 -6.84 -9.98 25.56
CA THR A 67 -8.00 -10.01 24.66
C THR A 67 -8.71 -8.68 24.77
N SER A 68 -8.76 -7.95 23.66
CA SER A 68 -9.48 -6.69 23.53
C SER A 68 -10.65 -6.90 22.57
N VAL A 69 -11.86 -6.53 23.00
CA VAL A 69 -13.02 -6.50 22.11
C VAL A 69 -13.09 -5.11 21.49
N LEU A 70 -13.01 -5.05 20.16
CA LEU A 70 -12.99 -3.81 19.41
C LEU A 70 -14.12 -3.79 18.40
N SER A 71 -14.75 -2.63 18.25
CA SER A 71 -15.75 -2.42 17.22
C SER A 71 -15.05 -2.08 15.92
N ALA A 72 -15.06 -3.03 14.97
CA ALA A 72 -14.46 -2.84 13.66
C ALA A 72 -15.53 -2.34 12.69
N LYS A 73 -15.31 -1.15 12.15
CA LYS A 73 -16.20 -0.58 11.14
C LYS A 73 -15.90 -1.11 9.76
N ILE A 74 -16.93 -1.15 8.93
CA ILE A 74 -16.80 -1.52 7.51
C ILE A 74 -15.86 -0.52 6.82
N ASP A 75 -14.88 -1.04 6.08
CA ASP A 75 -13.90 -0.28 5.27
C ASP A 75 -12.95 0.69 6.02
N GLU A 76 -12.95 0.71 7.35
CA GLU A 76 -11.97 1.46 8.14
C GLU A 76 -10.89 0.52 8.73
N PRO A 77 -9.59 0.88 8.64
CA PRO A 77 -8.53 0.06 9.22
C PRO A 77 -8.57 0.11 10.75
N LEU A 78 -8.61 -1.06 11.39
CA LEU A 78 -8.61 -1.19 12.84
C LEU A 78 -7.16 -1.13 13.35
N THR A 79 -6.85 -0.18 14.23
CA THR A 79 -5.50 -0.02 14.80
C THR A 79 -5.50 -0.37 16.28
N ILE A 80 -4.56 -1.22 16.71
CA ILE A 80 -4.41 -1.66 18.10
C ILE A 80 -2.99 -1.38 18.56
N LYS A 81 -2.87 -0.69 19.69
CA LYS A 81 -1.58 -0.49 20.36
C LYS A 81 -1.24 -1.74 21.17
N ILE A 82 -0.08 -2.32 20.92
CA ILE A 82 0.47 -3.40 21.73
C ILE A 82 1.32 -2.78 22.82
N ASP A 83 0.99 -3.10 24.06
CA ASP A 83 1.83 -2.74 25.19
C ASP A 83 3.18 -3.48 25.11
N PRO A 84 4.31 -2.76 25.26
CA PRO A 84 5.65 -3.36 25.17
C PRO A 84 5.93 -4.38 26.29
N VAL A 85 5.02 -4.49 27.25
CA VAL A 85 5.05 -5.43 28.38
C VAL A 85 4.56 -6.84 27.97
N ILE A 86 3.77 -6.94 26.89
CA ILE A 86 3.23 -8.20 26.34
C ILE A 86 4.22 -8.81 25.35
N VAL A 87 4.96 -7.97 24.63
CA VAL A 87 6.12 -8.39 23.85
C VAL A 87 7.22 -8.78 24.84
N GLY A 88 7.23 -10.03 25.30
CA GLY A 88 8.29 -10.53 26.18
C GLY A 88 9.62 -10.64 25.41
N LYS A 89 10.71 -11.01 26.09
CA LYS A 89 12.08 -11.13 25.50
C LYS A 89 12.19 -12.04 24.26
N SER A 90 11.15 -12.83 24.01
CA SER A 90 10.90 -13.70 22.86
C SER A 90 10.92 -12.96 21.52
N GLY A 91 10.39 -11.72 21.48
CA GLY A 91 10.30 -10.94 20.24
C GLY A 91 9.42 -11.58 19.17
N ALA A 92 8.50 -12.47 19.56
CA ALA A 92 7.51 -13.06 18.68
C ALA A 92 6.11 -12.89 19.30
N VAL A 93 5.17 -12.43 18.47
CA VAL A 93 3.78 -12.15 18.88
C VAL A 93 2.86 -12.82 17.89
N ASN A 94 1.90 -13.57 18.41
CA ASN A 94 0.78 -14.06 17.64
C ASN A 94 -0.41 -13.12 17.86
N VAL A 95 -1.07 -12.75 16.77
CA VAL A 95 -2.30 -11.98 16.84
C VAL A 95 -3.43 -12.79 16.22
N THR A 96 -4.48 -12.95 17.01
CA THR A 96 -5.65 -13.75 16.75
C THR A 96 -6.86 -12.84 16.63
N VAL A 97 -7.61 -12.91 15.54
CA VAL A 97 -8.84 -12.12 15.34
C VAL A 97 -10.00 -13.04 14.99
N PHE A 98 -11.15 -12.84 15.64
CA PHE A 98 -12.40 -13.53 15.29
C PHE A 98 -13.65 -12.69 15.60
N PRO A 99 -14.74 -12.85 14.83
CA PRO A 99 -16.02 -12.20 15.12
C PRO A 99 -16.74 -12.84 16.30
N ILE A 100 -17.37 -12.02 17.15
CA ILE A 100 -18.03 -12.50 18.37
C ILE A 100 -19.36 -13.19 18.04
N HIS A 101 -20.16 -12.63 17.14
CA HIS A 101 -21.46 -13.20 16.79
C HIS A 101 -21.35 -14.15 15.61
N SER A 102 -22.10 -15.26 15.65
CA SER A 102 -22.17 -16.25 14.55
C SER A 102 -22.79 -15.70 13.26
N THR A 103 -23.45 -14.55 13.31
CA THR A 103 -24.08 -13.91 12.15
C THR A 103 -23.11 -13.06 11.32
N ASP A 104 -21.88 -12.91 11.79
CA ASP A 104 -20.89 -11.96 11.30
C ASP A 104 -19.70 -12.72 10.69
N TYR A 105 -19.16 -12.19 9.60
CA TYR A 105 -18.11 -12.80 8.81
C TYR A 105 -16.95 -11.83 8.62
N ILE A 106 -15.72 -12.34 8.70
CA ILE A 106 -14.52 -11.59 8.33
C ILE A 106 -13.83 -12.24 7.13
N GLY A 107 -13.51 -11.43 6.13
CA GLY A 107 -12.69 -11.79 4.99
C GLY A 107 -11.23 -11.39 5.26
N VAL A 108 -10.35 -12.37 5.19
CA VAL A 108 -8.96 -12.23 5.63
C VAL A 108 -7.97 -12.70 4.55
N THR A 109 -6.88 -11.95 4.38
CA THR A 109 -5.72 -12.29 3.56
C THR A 109 -4.43 -12.19 4.38
N GLN A 110 -3.35 -12.82 3.88
CA GLN A 110 -2.04 -12.77 4.55
C GLN A 110 -1.47 -11.34 4.69
N GLY A 111 -1.90 -10.40 3.84
CA GLY A 111 -1.41 -9.02 3.83
C GLY A 111 -2.22 -8.03 4.66
N ASP A 112 -3.30 -8.48 5.32
CA ASP A 112 -4.27 -7.58 5.98
C ASP A 112 -3.85 -7.15 7.38
N ALA A 113 -3.00 -7.93 8.07
CA ALA A 113 -2.42 -7.53 9.34
C ALA A 113 -0.99 -6.99 9.13
N LYS A 114 -0.74 -5.76 9.56
CA LYS A 114 0.57 -5.11 9.47
C LYS A 114 0.98 -4.60 10.84
N LEU A 115 2.20 -4.96 11.24
CA LEU A 115 2.79 -4.49 12.47
C LEU A 115 3.74 -3.33 12.21
N PHE A 116 3.58 -2.26 12.98
CA PHE A 116 4.34 -1.04 12.90
C PHE A 116 4.99 -0.73 14.24
N ALA A 117 6.19 -0.16 14.18
CA ALA A 117 6.88 0.33 15.37
C ALA A 117 6.71 1.85 15.48
N VAL A 118 6.19 2.31 16.61
CA VAL A 118 5.97 3.72 16.89
C VAL A 118 7.29 4.31 17.40
N GLN A 119 7.86 5.27 16.65
CA GLN A 119 9.16 5.86 16.98
C GLN A 119 9.01 7.14 17.81
N LYS A 120 9.81 7.27 18.87
CA LYS A 120 9.85 8.46 19.73
C LYS A 120 10.60 9.66 19.13
N GLY A 121 11.36 9.45 18.04
CA GLY A 121 12.19 10.48 17.39
C GLY A 121 11.51 11.13 16.18
N PHE A 122 10.54 12.01 16.42
CA PHE A 122 9.79 12.71 15.35
C PHE A 122 10.72 13.40 14.34
N VAL A 123 11.73 14.14 14.82
CA VAL A 123 12.66 14.91 13.96
C VAL A 123 13.42 14.01 12.99
N TYR A 124 13.88 12.84 13.47
CA TYR A 124 14.62 11.90 12.63
C TYR A 124 13.72 11.28 11.56
N ASN A 125 12.50 10.88 11.92
CA ASN A 125 11.53 10.35 10.96
C ASN A 125 11.08 11.41 9.94
N TYR A 126 10.89 12.65 10.40
CA TYR A 126 10.58 13.80 9.57
C TYR A 126 11.71 14.12 8.57
N ALA A 127 12.97 14.06 8.99
CA ALA A 127 14.12 14.23 8.11
C ALA A 127 14.17 13.14 7.02
N LYS A 128 13.88 11.88 7.35
CA LYS A 128 13.77 10.80 6.33
C LYS A 128 12.66 11.10 5.32
N ALA A 129 11.50 11.58 5.78
CA ALA A 129 10.38 11.92 4.92
C ALA A 129 10.71 13.08 3.96
N ILE A 130 11.40 14.12 4.47
CA ILE A 130 11.93 15.19 3.63
C ILE A 130 12.91 14.62 2.59
N GLY A 131 13.81 13.73 3.00
CA GLY A 131 14.76 13.07 2.10
C GLY A 131 14.05 12.31 0.97
N ILE A 132 13.06 11.47 1.30
CA ILE A 132 12.26 10.73 0.30
C ILE A 132 11.54 11.71 -0.65
N THR A 133 10.95 12.78 -0.10
CA THR A 133 10.27 13.82 -0.88
C THR A 133 11.24 14.54 -1.82
N PHE A 134 12.44 14.86 -1.34
CA PHE A 134 13.50 15.46 -2.15
C PHE A 134 13.90 14.53 -3.32
N LEU A 135 14.05 13.23 -3.06
CA LEU A 135 14.32 12.24 -4.11
C LEU A 135 13.21 12.15 -5.17
N LYS A 136 11.94 12.29 -4.75
CA LYS A 136 10.79 12.37 -5.66
C LYS A 136 10.93 13.56 -6.61
N PHE A 137 11.26 14.73 -6.08
CA PHE A 137 11.47 15.93 -6.91
C PHE A 137 12.70 15.80 -7.82
N LEU A 138 13.80 15.24 -7.33
CA LEU A 138 15.00 15.00 -8.13
C LEU A 138 14.70 14.11 -9.35
N LEU A 139 13.88 13.07 -9.15
CA LEU A 139 13.43 12.18 -10.22
C LEU A 139 12.60 12.94 -11.28
N ILE A 140 11.64 13.77 -10.84
CA ILE A 140 10.84 14.61 -11.74
C ILE A 140 11.73 15.57 -12.52
N ILE A 141 12.69 16.22 -11.85
CA ILE A 141 13.64 17.15 -12.47
C ILE A 141 14.50 16.42 -13.51
N SER A 142 14.98 15.21 -13.21
CA SER A 142 15.82 14.44 -14.15
C SER A 142 15.08 14.13 -15.46
N ILE A 143 13.80 13.78 -15.37
CA ILE A 143 12.96 13.54 -16.55
C ILE A 143 12.70 14.86 -17.29
N ALA A 144 12.37 15.93 -16.58
CA ALA A 144 12.13 17.25 -17.16
C ALA A 144 13.37 17.82 -17.88
N VAL A 145 14.54 17.70 -17.27
CA VAL A 145 15.83 18.11 -17.86
C VAL A 145 16.13 17.27 -19.09
N THR A 146 15.88 15.96 -19.07
CA THR A 146 16.04 15.13 -20.27
C THR A 146 15.16 15.63 -21.41
N GLY A 147 13.90 15.96 -21.13
CA GLY A 147 12.99 16.56 -22.11
C GLY A 147 13.46 17.92 -22.64
N SER A 148 14.03 18.78 -21.78
CA SER A 148 14.48 20.12 -22.17
C SER A 148 15.68 20.12 -23.11
N THR A 149 16.48 19.04 -23.15
CA THR A 149 17.61 18.92 -24.09
C THR A 149 17.19 18.84 -25.55
N TYR A 150 15.97 18.35 -25.81
CA TYR A 150 15.46 18.09 -27.16
C TYR A 150 14.28 19.00 -27.53
N LEU A 151 13.39 19.28 -26.58
CA LEU A 151 12.19 20.06 -26.83
C LEU A 151 12.41 21.55 -26.55
N SER A 152 11.73 22.41 -27.31
CA SER A 152 11.67 23.84 -27.00
C SER A 152 11.17 24.06 -25.58
N ALA A 153 11.69 25.08 -24.89
CA ALA A 153 11.39 25.36 -23.48
C ALA A 153 9.89 25.28 -23.11
N PRO A 154 8.93 25.80 -23.91
CA PRO A 154 7.51 25.67 -23.59
C PRO A 154 7.02 24.22 -23.57
N ILE A 155 7.48 23.41 -24.53
CA ILE A 155 7.05 22.02 -24.69
C ILE A 155 7.66 21.14 -23.60
N SER A 156 8.89 21.45 -23.16
CA SER A 156 9.51 20.78 -22.02
C SER A 156 8.74 21.02 -20.72
N ILE A 157 8.23 22.24 -20.48
CA ILE A 157 7.44 22.56 -19.30
C ILE A 157 6.11 21.79 -19.32
N VAL A 158 5.43 21.77 -20.47
CA VAL A 158 4.19 21.00 -20.65
C VAL A 158 4.43 19.50 -20.46
N SER A 159 5.54 18.97 -20.99
CA SER A 159 5.92 17.56 -20.82
C SER A 159 6.16 17.20 -19.35
N ALA A 160 6.88 18.04 -18.61
CA ALA A 160 7.10 17.84 -17.18
C ALA A 160 5.78 17.85 -16.38
N LEU A 161 4.85 18.76 -16.73
CA LEU A 161 3.52 18.82 -16.13
C LEU A 161 2.71 17.54 -16.41
N VAL A 162 2.75 17.03 -17.65
CA VAL A 162 2.07 15.79 -18.04
C VAL A 162 2.65 14.58 -17.30
N VAL A 163 3.97 14.46 -17.19
CA VAL A 163 4.63 13.38 -16.43
C VAL A 163 4.25 13.46 -14.95
N PHE A 164 4.22 14.66 -14.37
CA PHE A 164 3.80 14.87 -12.99
C PHE A 164 2.34 14.44 -12.76
N LEU A 165 1.42 14.91 -13.61
CA LEU A 165 0.00 14.56 -13.52
C LEU A 165 -0.23 13.06 -13.73
N CYS A 166 0.41 12.49 -14.74
CA CYS A 166 0.25 11.07 -15.05
C CYS A 166 0.82 10.20 -13.92
N GLY A 167 1.98 10.55 -13.36
CA GLY A 167 2.53 9.85 -12.20
C GLY A 167 1.63 9.88 -10.95
N HIS A 168 0.84 10.93 -10.77
CA HIS A 168 -0.15 11.02 -9.69
C HIS A 168 -1.47 10.30 -10.01
N ILE A 169 -1.90 10.30 -11.26
CA ILE A 169 -3.14 9.63 -11.72
C ILE A 169 -2.94 8.11 -11.89
N LEU A 170 -1.71 7.65 -12.12
CA LEU A 170 -1.38 6.24 -12.33
C LEU A 170 -1.88 5.33 -11.20
N ASP A 171 -1.87 5.81 -9.96
CA ASP A 171 -2.39 5.05 -8.81
C ASP A 171 -3.90 4.85 -8.91
N PHE A 172 -4.64 5.94 -9.15
CA PHE A 172 -6.09 5.88 -9.35
C PHE A 172 -6.46 4.92 -10.48
N VAL A 173 -5.67 4.96 -11.55
CA VAL A 173 -5.94 4.13 -12.72
C VAL A 173 -5.57 2.65 -12.49
N LYS A 174 -4.49 2.36 -11.75
CA LYS A 174 -4.16 0.98 -11.31
C LYS A 174 -5.24 0.43 -10.38
N ASP A 175 -5.73 1.24 -9.45
CA ASP A 175 -6.80 0.84 -8.53
C ASP A 175 -8.10 0.57 -9.29
N PHE A 176 -8.44 1.42 -10.28
CA PHE A 176 -9.59 1.20 -11.15
C PHE A 176 -9.44 -0.08 -11.99
N SER A 177 -8.24 -0.34 -12.53
CA SER A 177 -7.95 -1.57 -13.27
C SER A 177 -8.09 -2.83 -12.39
N LEU A 178 -7.63 -2.77 -11.13
CA LEU A 178 -7.80 -3.87 -10.17
C LEU A 178 -9.26 -4.09 -9.79
N VAL A 179 -10.04 -3.01 -9.68
CA VAL A 179 -11.49 -3.09 -9.45
C VAL A 179 -12.14 -3.80 -10.64
N ILE A 180 -11.91 -3.35 -11.88
CA ILE A 180 -12.42 -4.00 -13.09
C ILE A 180 -11.99 -5.48 -13.17
N GLN A 181 -10.76 -5.80 -12.79
CA GLN A 181 -10.27 -7.18 -12.80
C GLN A 181 -10.86 -8.07 -11.69
N ARG A 182 -11.27 -7.48 -10.56
CA ARG A 182 -11.98 -8.16 -9.46
C ARG A 182 -13.50 -8.23 -9.67
N TYR A 183 -14.03 -7.51 -10.65
CA TYR A 183 -15.46 -7.48 -11.01
C TYR A 183 -15.99 -8.82 -11.58
N ASP A 184 -15.12 -9.81 -11.77
CA ASP A 184 -15.45 -11.14 -12.31
C ASP A 184 -15.85 -12.18 -11.22
N VAL A 185 -16.12 -11.77 -9.97
CA VAL A 185 -16.28 -12.72 -8.85
C VAL A 185 -17.60 -12.67 -8.08
N HIS A 186 -18.55 -11.75 -8.32
CA HIS A 186 -19.84 -11.79 -7.58
C HIS A 186 -21.09 -11.71 -8.50
N GLU A 187 -21.78 -12.84 -8.60
CA GLU A 187 -22.94 -13.10 -9.47
C GLU A 187 -24.27 -12.48 -8.98
N HIS A 188 -24.28 -11.79 -7.83
CA HIS A 188 -25.53 -11.38 -7.15
C HIS A 188 -25.78 -9.88 -7.01
N ALA A 189 -24.86 -9.00 -7.43
CA ALA A 189 -24.99 -7.55 -7.24
C ALA A 189 -25.10 -6.72 -8.53
N LEU A 190 -25.36 -7.35 -9.68
CA LEU A 190 -25.42 -6.67 -10.97
C LEU A 190 -26.86 -6.40 -11.43
N PRO A 191 -27.25 -5.13 -11.70
CA PRO A 191 -28.47 -4.86 -12.46
C PRO A 191 -28.33 -5.49 -13.85
N ALA A 192 -29.40 -6.16 -14.32
CA ALA A 192 -29.43 -6.98 -15.53
C ALA A 192 -28.95 -6.30 -16.84
N ALA A 193 -28.71 -4.98 -16.82
CA ALA A 193 -28.22 -4.18 -17.95
C ALA A 193 -26.75 -4.44 -18.33
N LEU A 194 -25.91 -4.94 -17.41
CA LEU A 194 -24.49 -5.25 -17.68
C LEU A 194 -24.24 -6.72 -18.03
N LYS A 195 -25.29 -7.55 -18.10
CA LYS A 195 -25.21 -8.99 -18.41
C LYS A 195 -25.02 -9.30 -19.90
N LYS A 196 -25.05 -8.28 -20.77
CA LYS A 196 -24.71 -8.40 -22.19
C LYS A 196 -23.31 -7.85 -22.43
N PRO A 197 -22.33 -8.67 -22.88
CA PRO A 197 -21.04 -8.16 -23.31
C PRO A 197 -21.25 -7.37 -24.61
N ASN A 198 -21.50 -6.07 -24.50
CA ASN A 198 -21.44 -5.19 -25.64
C ASN A 198 -19.98 -5.17 -26.11
N ILE A 199 -19.73 -5.61 -27.34
CA ILE A 199 -18.41 -5.58 -28.00
C ILE A 199 -17.72 -4.22 -27.87
N PHE A 200 -18.52 -3.13 -27.84
CA PHE A 200 -18.04 -1.77 -27.60
C PHE A 200 -17.34 -1.61 -26.24
N LEU A 201 -17.89 -2.19 -25.17
CA LEU A 201 -17.34 -2.13 -23.82
C LEU A 201 -16.02 -2.91 -23.70
N VAL A 202 -15.94 -4.08 -24.34
CA VAL A 202 -14.71 -4.90 -24.41
C VAL A 202 -13.62 -4.19 -25.21
N TYR A 203 -13.99 -3.52 -26.31
CA TYR A 203 -13.07 -2.74 -27.12
C TYR A 203 -12.54 -1.50 -26.37
N LEU A 204 -13.41 -0.79 -25.64
CA LEU A 204 -13.04 0.37 -24.84
C LEU A 204 -12.10 -0.03 -23.70
N ASP A 205 -12.36 -1.15 -23.03
CA ASP A 205 -11.46 -1.70 -22.01
C ASP A 205 -10.07 -2.03 -22.59
N TYR A 206 -10.01 -2.71 -23.74
CA TYR A 206 -8.74 -3.02 -24.41
C TYR A 206 -7.97 -1.76 -24.86
N LEU A 207 -8.70 -0.77 -25.41
CA LEU A 207 -8.12 0.48 -25.90
C LEU A 207 -7.55 1.33 -24.75
N VAL A 208 -8.17 1.30 -23.57
CA VAL A 208 -7.68 2.02 -22.38
C VAL A 208 -6.54 1.26 -21.72
N LYS A 209 -6.65 -0.07 -21.60
CA LYS A 209 -5.72 -0.89 -20.80
C LYS A 209 -4.32 -0.98 -21.41
N LYS A 210 -4.22 -1.20 -22.72
CA LYS A 210 -2.93 -1.35 -23.44
C LYS A 210 -1.99 -0.13 -23.32
N PRO A 211 -2.42 1.10 -23.68
CA PRO A 211 -1.56 2.27 -23.56
C PRO A 211 -1.24 2.57 -22.10
N LEU A 212 -2.20 2.36 -21.20
CA LEU A 212 -2.02 2.56 -19.77
C LEU A 212 -0.95 1.64 -19.16
N GLU A 213 -0.95 0.35 -19.50
CA GLU A 213 0.10 -0.59 -19.08
C GLU A 213 1.48 -0.10 -19.57
N TRP A 214 1.54 0.39 -20.80
CA TRP A 214 2.76 0.96 -21.37
C TRP A 214 3.21 2.22 -20.63
N PHE A 215 2.29 3.14 -20.36
CA PHE A 215 2.56 4.35 -19.57
C PHE A 215 3.00 4.02 -18.15
N SER A 216 2.41 2.99 -17.51
CA SER A 216 2.81 2.57 -16.16
C SER A 216 4.22 1.96 -16.10
N VAL A 217 4.78 1.48 -17.22
CA VAL A 217 6.15 0.98 -17.30
C VAL A 217 7.14 2.12 -17.53
N ILE A 218 6.75 3.10 -18.36
CA ILE A 218 7.61 4.24 -18.73
C ILE A 218 7.65 5.30 -17.63
N LEU A 219 6.51 5.57 -17.00
CA LEU A 219 6.39 6.62 -16.01
C LEU A 219 6.80 6.12 -14.63
N PRO A 220 7.52 6.95 -13.87
CA PRO A 220 7.90 6.60 -12.51
C PRO A 220 6.67 6.47 -11.61
N ASP A 221 6.63 5.37 -10.86
CA ASP A 221 5.62 5.15 -9.82
C ASP A 221 5.96 6.00 -8.59
N PHE A 222 5.27 7.14 -8.43
CA PHE A 222 5.51 8.07 -7.33
C PHE A 222 4.97 7.57 -5.98
N LYS A 223 4.16 6.51 -5.94
CA LYS A 223 3.66 5.89 -4.70
C LYS A 223 4.78 5.41 -3.79
N ARG A 224 5.90 4.99 -4.40
CA ARG A 224 7.10 4.55 -3.67
C ARG A 224 7.72 5.65 -2.81
N PHE A 225 7.46 6.91 -3.16
CA PHE A 225 7.94 8.09 -2.45
C PHE A 225 6.89 8.71 -1.51
N ASP A 226 5.73 8.08 -1.32
CA ASP A 226 4.72 8.55 -0.38
C ASP A 226 5.15 8.27 1.08
N SER A 227 5.95 9.18 1.62
CA SER A 227 6.38 9.18 3.03
C SER A 227 5.35 9.84 3.96
N LEU A 228 4.40 10.60 3.42
CA LEU A 228 3.43 11.37 4.20
C LEU A 228 2.52 10.44 5.00
N LYS A 229 2.11 9.30 4.41
CA LYS A 229 1.30 8.29 5.11
C LYS A 229 1.94 7.78 6.41
N PHE A 230 3.27 7.69 6.46
CA PHE A 230 3.97 7.23 7.67
C PHE A 230 4.02 8.32 8.73
N LEU A 231 4.17 9.58 8.32
CA LEU A 231 4.13 10.72 9.23
C LEU A 231 2.73 10.94 9.83
N LEU A 232 1.68 10.89 9.00
CA LEU A 232 0.29 11.04 9.44
C LEU A 232 -0.12 9.94 10.43
N LYS A 233 0.38 8.71 10.22
CA LYS A 233 0.14 7.58 11.13
C LYS A 233 1.09 7.54 12.34
N GLY A 234 2.08 8.43 12.43
CA GLY A 234 3.07 8.41 13.52
C GLY A 234 4.01 7.20 13.50
N ILE A 235 4.13 6.52 12.37
CA ILE A 235 4.88 5.28 12.20
C ILE A 235 6.32 5.59 11.73
N ASN A 236 7.30 4.80 12.19
CA ASN A 236 8.67 4.88 11.70
C ASN A 236 8.78 4.53 10.20
N ILE A 237 9.44 5.38 9.41
CA ILE A 237 9.80 5.06 8.03
C ILE A 237 10.96 4.05 8.06
N PRO A 238 10.75 2.82 7.54
CA PRO A 238 11.79 1.81 7.54
C PRO A 238 12.91 2.21 6.58
N TRP A 239 14.16 1.86 6.95
CA TRP A 239 15.35 2.19 6.15
C TRP A 239 15.33 1.53 4.77
N GLU A 240 14.66 0.39 4.66
CA GLU A 240 14.39 -0.30 3.39
C GLU A 240 13.63 0.60 2.41
N THR A 241 12.60 1.33 2.86
CA THR A 241 11.85 2.25 2.00
C THR A 241 12.73 3.39 1.50
N VAL A 242 13.60 3.93 2.36
CA VAL A 242 14.56 4.96 1.98
C VAL A 242 15.53 4.42 0.93
N GLY A 243 16.11 3.24 1.17
CA GLY A 243 17.04 2.58 0.23
C GLY A 243 16.40 2.26 -1.12
N VAL A 244 15.16 1.75 -1.12
CA VAL A 244 14.40 1.50 -2.36
C VAL A 244 14.13 2.80 -3.11
N SER A 245 13.80 3.89 -2.40
CA SER A 245 13.59 5.20 -3.02
C SER A 245 14.87 5.73 -3.67
N VAL A 246 16.01 5.61 -2.98
CA VAL A 246 17.34 5.98 -3.50
C VAL A 246 17.70 5.18 -4.75
N GLY A 247 17.60 3.85 -4.67
CA GLY A 247 17.91 2.98 -5.80
C GLY A 247 17.02 3.25 -7.01
N TYR A 248 15.72 3.48 -6.77
CA TYR A 248 14.75 3.78 -7.83
C TYR A 248 15.07 5.12 -8.52
N THR A 249 15.33 6.18 -7.74
CA THR A 249 15.73 7.48 -8.29
C THR A 249 17.05 7.38 -9.06
N ALA A 250 18.06 6.70 -8.52
CA ALA A 250 19.35 6.55 -9.18
C ALA A 250 19.26 5.79 -10.51
N LEU A 251 18.45 4.72 -10.56
CA LEU A 251 18.24 3.94 -11.78
C LEU A 251 17.59 4.78 -12.88
N TYR A 252 16.49 5.45 -12.57
CA TYR A 252 15.79 6.30 -13.53
C TYR A 252 16.64 7.50 -13.96
N ALA A 253 17.31 8.17 -13.02
CA ALA A 253 18.21 9.28 -13.33
C ALA A 253 19.36 8.81 -14.24
N GLY A 254 19.92 7.62 -14.00
CA GLY A 254 20.95 7.01 -14.84
C GLY A 254 20.47 6.76 -16.28
N ILE A 255 19.26 6.20 -16.44
CA ILE A 255 18.66 5.98 -17.77
C ILE A 255 18.41 7.32 -18.47
N CYS A 256 17.83 8.30 -17.77
CA CYS A 256 17.60 9.66 -18.28
C CYS A 256 18.89 10.33 -18.74
N LEU A 257 19.95 10.30 -17.91
CA LEU A 257 21.25 10.87 -18.24
C LEU A 257 21.92 10.15 -19.42
N PHE A 258 21.79 8.82 -19.51
CA PHE A 258 22.30 8.07 -20.65
C PHE A 258 21.60 8.48 -21.96
N ILE A 259 20.26 8.59 -21.95
CA ILE A 259 19.49 9.06 -23.10
C ILE A 259 19.91 10.49 -23.49
N ALA A 260 19.99 11.40 -22.51
CA ALA A 260 20.43 12.77 -22.74
C ALA A 260 21.83 12.82 -23.35
N SER A 261 22.78 12.02 -22.84
CA SER A 261 24.15 11.94 -23.35
C SER A 261 24.22 11.45 -24.79
N VAL A 262 23.46 10.41 -25.15
CA VAL A 262 23.37 9.91 -26.52
C VAL A 262 22.80 10.97 -27.46
N ILE A 263 21.76 11.69 -27.02
CA ILE A 263 21.15 12.78 -27.79
C ILE A 263 22.15 13.92 -28.02
N PHE A 264 22.84 14.36 -26.97
CA PHE A 264 23.87 15.40 -27.09
C PHE A 264 24.97 14.99 -28.06
N LYS A 265 25.48 13.76 -27.93
CA LYS A 265 26.51 13.24 -28.83
C LYS A 265 26.06 13.23 -30.28
N LYS A 266 24.80 12.84 -30.58
CA LYS A 266 24.28 12.88 -31.95
C LYS A 266 24.12 14.29 -32.50
N ARG A 267 23.91 15.28 -31.63
CA ARG A 267 23.73 16.69 -32.01
C ARG A 267 25.06 17.39 -32.34
N GLU A 268 26.18 16.95 -31.78
CA GLU A 268 27.52 17.46 -32.12
C GLU A 268 28.01 17.04 -33.52
N PHE A 269 27.44 15.99 -34.11
CA PHE A 269 27.84 15.49 -35.45
C PHE A 269 27.04 16.12 -36.61
N PHE A 270 26.07 16.99 -36.33
CA PHE A 270 25.27 17.73 -37.31
C PHE A 270 25.53 19.23 -37.17
#